data_AF-A0A946KP66-F1
#
_entry.id   AF-A0A946KP66-F1
#
_cell.length_a   1.000
_cell.length_b   1.000
_cell.length_c   1.000
_cell.angle_alpha   90.00
_cell.angle_beta   90.00
_cell.angle_gamma   90.00
#
_symmetry.space_group_name_H-M   'P 1'
#
loop_
_entity.id
_entity.type
_entity.pdbx_description
1 polymer ?
#
loop_
_entity_poly.entity_id
_entity_poly.type
_entity_poly.pdbx_seq_one_letter_code
_entity_poly.pdbx_strand_id
1 'polypeptide(L)'
;MATVESKGKKAASIVQVPLLTAWLLWVADARSVVYRGMQGYIGADRIRQVAVTLIAHGEPPPAEKALLPLDADRLIRLASSS
;
A
#
# COMPACT_ATOMS: atom_id res chain seq x y z
N MET A 1 -30.79 27.87 -10.86
CA MET A 1 -29.90 26.70 -11.07
C MET A 1 -28.92 26.65 -9.91
N ALA A 2 -29.05 25.66 -9.03
CA ALA A 2 -28.09 25.46 -7.94
C ALA A 2 -26.98 24.53 -8.44
N THR A 3 -25.75 25.04 -8.47
CA THR A 3 -24.54 24.29 -8.80
C THR A 3 -24.29 23.28 -7.69
N VAL A 4 -24.45 22.00 -8.00
CA VAL A 4 -24.16 20.92 -7.05
C VAL A 4 -22.65 20.74 -7.03
N GLU A 5 -21.99 21.24 -6.00
CA GLU A 5 -20.59 20.94 -5.72
C GLU A 5 -20.45 19.42 -5.51
N SER A 6 -19.86 18.73 -6.48
CA SER A 6 -19.40 17.35 -6.32
C SER A 6 -18.18 17.33 -5.40
N LYS A 7 -18.41 17.53 -4.09
CA LYS A 7 -17.45 17.15 -3.05
C LYS A 7 -17.18 15.65 -3.21
N GLY A 8 -16.05 15.32 -3.82
CA GLY A 8 -15.59 13.95 -4.02
C GLY A 8 -15.72 13.16 -2.72
N LYS A 9 -16.62 12.18 -2.71
CA LYS A 9 -16.70 11.18 -1.65
C LYS A 9 -15.30 10.56 -1.55
N LYS A 10 -14.61 10.76 -0.42
CA LYS A 10 -13.47 9.90 -0.07
C LYS A 10 -13.99 8.47 -0.18
N ALA A 11 -13.41 7.68 -1.07
CA ALA A 11 -13.79 6.28 -1.23
C ALA A 11 -13.63 5.61 0.13
N ALA A 12 -14.74 5.24 0.76
CA ALA A 12 -14.71 4.47 1.98
C ALA A 12 -14.29 3.05 1.59
N SER A 13 -13.03 2.70 1.85
CA SER A 13 -12.50 1.36 1.60
C SER A 13 -13.03 0.42 2.67
N ILE A 14 -13.84 -0.56 2.27
CA ILE A 14 -14.21 -1.68 3.14
C ILE A 14 -13.06 -2.68 3.07
N VAL A 15 -12.21 -2.68 4.10
CA VAL A 15 -11.16 -3.70 4.24
C VAL A 15 -11.74 -4.88 5.00
N GLN A 16 -11.79 -6.05 4.35
CA GLN A 16 -12.20 -7.28 5.03
C GLN A 16 -11.19 -7.64 6.12
N VAL A 17 -11.63 -8.19 7.25
CA VAL A 17 -10.76 -8.56 8.37
C VAL A 17 -9.56 -9.45 7.92
N PRO A 18 -9.74 -10.47 7.06
CA PRO A 18 -8.60 -11.25 6.56
C PRO A 18 -7.58 -10.42 5.77
N LEU A 19 -8.05 -9.47 4.96
CA LEU A 19 -7.20 -8.58 4.17
C LEU A 19 -6.42 -7.63 5.08
N LEU A 20 -7.05 -7.11 6.13
CA LEU A 20 -6.37 -6.29 7.15
C LEU A 20 -5.26 -7.08 7.85
N THR A 21 -5.54 -8.32 8.25
CA THR A 21 -4.54 -9.19 8.87
C THR A 21 -3.35 -9.44 7.95
N ALA A 22 -3.59 -9.72 6.67
CA ALA A 22 -2.52 -9.92 5.69
C ALA A 22 -1.63 -8.66 5.57
N TRP A 23 -2.24 -7.47 5.54
CA TRP A 23 -1.50 -6.21 5.51
C TRP A 23 -0.67 -5.95 6.76
N LEU A 24 -1.22 -6.23 7.95
CA LEU A 24 -0.49 -6.06 9.21
C LEU A 24 0.74 -6.98 9.28
N LEU A 25 0.58 -8.25 8.86
CA LEU A 25 1.68 -9.21 8.80
C LEU A 25 2.76 -8.77 7.80
N TRP A 26 2.35 -8.36 6.59
CA TRP A 26 3.29 -7.91 5.57
C TRP A 26 4.09 -6.67 6.00
N VAL A 27 3.42 -5.67 6.60
CA VAL A 27 4.11 -4.46 7.09
C VAL A 27 5.12 -4.80 8.18
N ALA A 28 4.78 -5.71 9.09
CA ALA A 28 5.71 -6.16 10.13
C ALA A 28 6.94 -6.84 9.51
N ASP A 29 6.73 -7.74 8.57
CA ASP A 29 7.79 -8.45 7.85
C ASP A 29 8.68 -7.50 7.04
N ALA A 30 8.09 -6.57 6.28
CA ALA A 30 8.83 -5.60 5.49
C ALA A 30 9.64 -4.63 6.37
N ARG A 31 9.09 -4.18 7.51
CA ARG A 31 9.84 -3.36 8.46
C ARG A 31 10.99 -4.13 9.10
N SER A 32 10.87 -5.44 9.29
CA SER A 32 11.97 -6.26 9.80
C SER A 32 13.20 -6.24 8.87
N VAL A 33 12.98 -6.19 7.55
CA VAL A 33 14.05 -6.05 6.54
C VAL A 33 14.79 -4.72 6.72
N VAL A 34 14.04 -3.63 6.92
CA VAL A 34 14.61 -2.30 7.19
C VAL A 34 15.42 -2.29 8.48
N TYR A 35 14.89 -2.84 9.57
CA TYR A 35 15.60 -2.89 10.86
C TYR A 35 16.88 -3.73 10.83
N ARG A 36 16.95 -4.74 9.96
CA ARG A 36 18.18 -5.54 9.75
C ARG A 36 19.24 -4.80 8.93
N GLY A 37 18.94 -3.59 8.42
CA GLY A 37 19.90 -2.79 7.65
C GLY A 37 20.21 -3.34 6.26
N MET A 38 19.35 -4.23 5.74
CA MET A 38 19.52 -4.80 4.40
C MET A 38 19.47 -3.69 3.33
N GLN A 39 20.45 -3.68 2.44
CA GLN A 39 20.59 -2.65 1.40
C GLN A 39 19.81 -3.01 0.13
N GLY A 40 19.44 -1.99 -0.65
CA GLY A 40 18.77 -2.16 -1.95
C GLY A 40 17.26 -2.34 -1.89
N TYR A 41 16.67 -2.42 -0.69
CA TYR A 41 15.22 -2.55 -0.48
C TYR A 41 14.58 -1.24 -0.03
N ILE A 42 13.25 -1.18 -0.12
CA ILE A 42 12.49 -0.01 0.30
C ILE A 42 12.57 0.24 1.82
N GLY A 43 12.61 1.53 2.19
CA GLY A 43 12.54 1.97 3.58
C GLY A 43 11.12 2.08 4.14
N ALA A 44 11.01 2.39 5.44
CA ALA A 44 9.73 2.45 6.17
C ALA A 44 8.69 3.39 5.55
N ASP A 45 9.10 4.56 5.06
CA ASP A 45 8.20 5.52 4.43
C ASP A 45 7.60 4.97 3.13
N ARG A 46 8.41 4.26 2.35
CA ARG A 46 7.96 3.69 1.08
C ARG A 46 7.11 2.44 1.30
N ILE A 47 7.38 1.65 2.33
CA ILE A 47 6.50 0.57 2.81
C ILE A 47 5.11 1.13 3.13
N ARG A 48 5.04 2.23 3.91
CA ARG A 48 3.78 2.90 4.23
C ARG A 48 3.05 3.36 2.96
N GLN A 49 3.77 3.93 2.00
CA GLN A 49 3.17 4.41 0.76
C GLN A 49 2.57 3.27 -0.07
N VAL A 50 3.30 2.18 -0.25
CA VAL A 50 2.78 0.98 -0.94
C VAL A 50 1.52 0.48 -0.24
N ALA A 51 1.56 0.31 1.08
CA ALA A 51 0.42 -0.19 1.85
C ALA A 51 -0.81 0.71 1.72
N VAL A 52 -0.65 2.02 1.93
CA VAL A 52 -1.79 2.96 1.85
C VAL A 52 -2.39 2.99 0.44
N THR A 53 -1.56 3.01 -0.61
CA THR A 53 -2.06 2.99 -1.98
C THR A 53 -2.83 1.70 -2.23
N LEU A 54 -2.23 0.53 -2.04
CA LEU A 54 -2.88 -0.74 -2.39
C LEU A 54 -4.14 -1.00 -1.53
N ILE A 55 -4.11 -0.70 -0.23
CA ILE A 55 -5.29 -0.81 0.65
C ILE A 55 -6.45 0.07 0.16
N ALA A 56 -6.16 1.29 -0.29
CA ALA A 56 -7.19 2.21 -0.80
C ALA A 56 -7.90 1.65 -2.05
N HIS A 57 -7.19 0.83 -2.84
CA HIS A 57 -7.73 0.15 -4.03
C HIS A 57 -8.23 -1.27 -3.73
N GLY A 58 -8.19 -1.74 -2.46
CA GLY A 58 -8.67 -3.08 -2.08
C GLY A 58 -7.73 -4.22 -2.47
N GLU A 59 -6.47 -3.91 -2.81
CA GLU A 59 -5.47 -4.88 -3.26
C GLU A 59 -4.84 -5.64 -2.06
N PRO A 60 -4.46 -6.92 -2.26
CA PRO A 60 -3.70 -7.68 -1.28
C PRO A 60 -2.27 -7.14 -1.14
N PRO A 61 -1.58 -7.46 -0.02
CA PRO A 61 -0.17 -7.16 0.10
C PRO A 61 0.66 -7.88 -0.97
N PRO A 62 1.84 -7.33 -1.35
CA PRO A 62 2.77 -8.02 -2.23
C PRO A 62 3.22 -9.36 -1.64
N ALA A 63 3.52 -10.34 -2.50
CA ALA A 63 4.04 -11.63 -2.04
C ALA A 63 5.43 -11.51 -1.38
N GLU A 64 6.26 -10.60 -1.85
CA GLU A 64 7.61 -10.38 -1.33
C GLU A 64 7.63 -9.28 -0.27
N LYS A 65 8.33 -9.52 0.84
CA LYS A 65 8.52 -8.55 1.93
C LYS A 65 9.74 -7.65 1.71
N ALA A 66 10.76 -8.18 1.04
CA ALA A 66 11.97 -7.46 0.66
C ALA A 66 11.78 -6.81 -0.71
N LEU A 67 10.95 -5.76 -0.75
CA LEU A 67 10.57 -5.12 -1.99
C LEU A 67 11.69 -4.19 -2.50
N LEU A 68 12.00 -4.28 -3.79
CA LEU A 68 12.90 -3.33 -4.45
C LEU A 68 12.18 -2.01 -4.75
N PRO A 69 12.90 -0.87 -4.82
CA PRO A 69 12.30 0.42 -5.18
C PRO A 69 11.52 0.38 -6.51
N LEU A 70 12.07 -0.26 -7.54
CA LEU A 70 11.44 -0.35 -8.86
C LEU A 70 10.11 -1.11 -8.82
N ASP A 71 10.04 -2.19 -8.03
CA ASP A 71 8.83 -3.00 -7.87
C ASP A 71 7.77 -2.22 -7.07
N ALA A 72 8.18 -1.49 -6.04
CA ALA A 72 7.29 -0.59 -5.30
C ALA A 72 6.64 0.45 -6.22
N ASP A 73 7.46 1.08 -7.08
CA ASP A 73 6.99 2.07 -8.05
C ASP A 73 6.04 1.48 -9.08
N ARG A 74 6.30 0.23 -9.50
CA ARG A 74 5.42 -0.49 -10.43
C ARG A 74 4.07 -0.77 -9.78
N LEU A 75 4.05 -1.29 -8.54
CA LEU A 75 2.82 -1.61 -7.82
C LEU A 75 1.96 -0.37 -7.57
N ILE A 76 2.56 0.72 -7.11
CA ILE A 76 1.86 1.99 -6.88
C ILE A 76 1.22 2.49 -8.17
N ARG A 77 1.97 2.47 -9.29
CA ARG A 77 1.45 2.91 -10.59
C ARG A 77 0.28 2.06 -11.08
N LEU A 78 0.39 0.73 -10.97
CA LEU A 78 -0.67 -0.19 -11.40
C LEU A 78 -1.96 0.03 -10.60
N ALA A 79 -1.85 0.13 -9.27
CA ALA A 79 -3.00 0.38 -8.40
C ALA A 79 -3.65 1.73 -8.70
N SER A 80 -2.86 2.80 -8.90
CA SER A 80 -3.38 4.14 -9.20
C SER A 80 -3.95 4.31 -10.62
N SER A 81 -3.75 3.32 -11.49
CA SER A 81 -4.28 3.32 -12.87
C SER A 81 -5.60 2.56 -13.04
N SER A 82 -6.07 1.92 -11.96
CA SER A 82 -7.31 1.13 -11.91
C SER A 82 -8.45 1.93 -11.28
#